data_AF-A0A6I6S4G0-F1
#
_entry.id   AF-A0A6I6S4G0-F1
#
_cell.length_a   1.000
_cell.length_b   1.000
_cell.length_c   1.000
_cell.angle_alpha   90.00
_cell.angle_beta   90.00
_cell.angle_gamma   90.00
#
_symmetry.space_group_name_H-M   'P 1'
#
loop_
_entity.id
_entity.type
_entity.pdbx_description
1 polymer ?
#
loop_
_entity_poly.entity_id
_entity_poly.type
_entity_poly.pdbx_seq_one_letter_code
_entity_poly.pdbx_strand_id
1 'polypeptide(L)'
;MLVSGALNQRSGGVMDPARLTAADMDAAVDAIRSARRKDGELFTRNSARSMAHKLFALLDFGRRTGLMADAPIAFARHRRRRHSIGHDDEDESGKAIPEPVIAQLDAHLETFGAGIPYGRLTDDEVRHVLRTAYVLLRDTGRRPREICSLRSNCLEHSGGDYELIWDNYKSKRHRRRLPITRETAQAVQEWLPVRSRLRTPSVSEGHLFPTITGDHIDP
;
A
#
# COMPACT_ATOMS: atom_id res chain seq x y z
N MET A 1 14.27 11.29 -17.74
CA MET A 1 15.71 11.26 -18.10
C MET A 1 16.19 9.88 -18.49
N LEU A 2 15.94 8.81 -17.74
CA LEU A 2 16.52 7.47 -18.01
C LEU A 2 16.20 6.88 -19.40
N VAL A 3 14.93 6.79 -19.78
CA VAL A 3 14.52 6.27 -21.09
C VAL A 3 14.99 7.18 -22.23
N SER A 4 14.84 8.50 -22.07
CA SER A 4 15.31 9.48 -23.06
C SER A 4 16.83 9.42 -23.25
N GLY A 5 17.61 9.19 -22.19
CA GLY A 5 19.05 8.99 -22.27
C GLY A 5 19.43 7.72 -23.05
N ALA A 6 18.73 6.62 -22.82
CA ALA A 6 18.96 5.37 -23.56
C ALA A 6 18.62 5.50 -25.06
N LEU A 7 17.57 6.24 -25.39
CA LEU A 7 17.22 6.55 -26.79
C LEU A 7 18.25 7.46 -27.46
N ASN A 8 18.79 8.43 -26.73
CA ASN A 8 19.82 9.35 -27.25
C ASN A 8 21.19 8.69 -27.46
N GLN A 9 21.49 7.60 -26.74
CA GLN A 9 22.76 6.86 -26.89
C GLN A 9 22.80 5.94 -28.11
N ARG A 10 21.69 5.75 -28.83
CA ARG A 10 21.66 4.94 -30.05
C ARG A 10 22.23 5.72 -31.24
N SER A 11 22.93 5.01 -32.13
CA SER A 11 23.54 5.57 -33.34
C SER A 11 22.49 6.32 -34.18
N GLY A 12 22.65 7.65 -34.27
CA GLY A 12 21.74 8.52 -35.01
C GLY A 12 20.85 9.44 -34.17
N GLY A 13 20.97 9.40 -32.82
CA GLY A 13 20.37 10.36 -31.88
C GLY A 13 18.90 10.63 -32.18
N VAL A 14 17.99 9.82 -31.64
CA VAL A 14 16.57 9.86 -32.02
C VAL A 14 15.87 11.10 -31.42
N MET A 15 16.16 12.26 -32.00
CA MET A 15 15.43 13.51 -31.81
C MET A 15 14.22 13.60 -32.74
N ASP A 16 14.18 12.75 -33.78
CA ASP A 16 13.08 12.64 -34.73
C ASP A 16 12.17 11.44 -34.37
N PRO A 17 10.94 11.68 -33.90
CA PRO A 17 9.97 10.63 -33.58
C PRO A 17 9.67 9.68 -34.75
N ALA A 18 9.78 10.14 -36.00
CA ALA A 18 9.49 9.34 -37.20
C ALA A 18 10.47 8.18 -37.42
N ARG A 19 11.64 8.24 -36.78
CA ARG A 19 12.71 7.25 -36.91
C ARG A 19 12.69 6.18 -35.82
N LEU A 20 11.73 6.24 -34.89
CA LEU A 20 11.61 5.27 -33.80
C LEU A 20 11.24 3.87 -34.31
N THR A 21 11.88 2.86 -33.74
CA THR A 21 11.77 1.46 -34.14
C THR A 21 11.40 0.57 -32.96
N ALA A 22 11.07 -0.70 -33.23
CA ALA A 22 10.88 -1.70 -32.18
C ALA A 22 12.15 -1.89 -31.32
N ALA A 23 13.35 -1.78 -31.92
CA ALA A 23 14.60 -1.92 -31.19
C ALA A 23 14.82 -0.78 -30.19
N ASP A 24 14.32 0.42 -30.48
CA ASP A 24 14.36 1.55 -29.56
C ASP A 24 13.48 1.30 -28.33
N MET A 25 12.35 0.61 -28.51
CA MET A 25 11.51 0.15 -27.41
C MET A 25 12.22 -0.92 -26.55
N ASP A 26 12.88 -1.88 -27.19
CA ASP A 26 13.68 -2.89 -26.47
C ASP A 26 14.76 -2.20 -25.62
N ALA A 27 15.49 -1.23 -26.20
CA ALA A 27 16.51 -0.46 -25.49
C ALA A 27 15.94 0.38 -24.34
N ALA A 28 14.76 0.98 -24.51
CA ALA A 28 14.08 1.73 -23.45
C ALA A 28 13.73 0.82 -22.26
N VAL A 29 13.27 -0.41 -22.52
CA VAL A 29 12.95 -1.39 -21.47
C VAL A 29 14.21 -1.94 -20.82
N ASP A 30 15.26 -2.23 -21.60
CA ASP A 30 16.53 -2.72 -21.06
C ASP A 30 17.20 -1.67 -20.17
N ALA A 31 17.14 -0.39 -20.54
CA ALA A 31 17.60 0.69 -19.67
C ALA A 31 16.84 0.72 -18.34
N ILE A 32 15.52 0.46 -18.35
CA ILE A 32 14.71 0.36 -17.13
C ILE A 32 15.13 -0.85 -16.28
N ARG A 33 15.47 -1.98 -16.89
CA ARG A 33 15.96 -3.18 -16.19
C ARG A 33 17.31 -2.96 -15.52
N SER A 34 18.22 -2.27 -16.19
CA SER A 34 19.58 -1.98 -15.69
C SER A 34 19.67 -0.65 -14.95
N ALA A 35 18.54 -0.01 -14.66
CA ALA A 35 18.50 1.28 -13.98
C ALA A 35 19.09 1.16 -12.58
N ARG A 36 20.02 2.07 -12.24
CA ARG A 36 20.66 2.14 -10.92
C ARG A 36 20.17 3.35 -10.12
N ARG A 37 20.09 3.17 -8.82
CA ARG A 37 19.89 4.21 -7.82
C ARG A 37 21.16 5.06 -7.67
N LYS A 38 21.08 6.14 -6.88
CA LYS A 38 22.22 7.05 -6.65
C LYS A 38 23.42 6.38 -5.97
N ASP A 39 23.17 5.32 -5.20
CA ASP A 39 24.16 4.49 -4.53
C ASP A 39 24.86 3.49 -5.48
N GLY A 40 24.45 3.45 -6.76
CA GLY A 40 24.98 2.51 -7.75
C GLY A 40 24.29 1.15 -7.75
N GLU A 41 23.39 0.85 -6.81
CA GLU A 41 22.64 -0.40 -6.79
C GLU A 41 21.51 -0.41 -7.80
N LEU A 42 21.12 -1.60 -8.29
CA LEU A 42 19.99 -1.72 -9.19
C LEU A 42 18.68 -1.31 -8.50
N PHE A 43 17.76 -0.71 -9.26
CA PHE A 43 16.38 -0.57 -8.79
C PHE A 43 15.77 -1.96 -8.55
N THR A 44 14.92 -2.04 -7.52
CA THR A 44 14.12 -3.26 -7.28
C THR A 44 13.27 -3.57 -8.51
N ARG A 45 12.94 -4.85 -8.76
CA ARG A 45 12.09 -5.21 -9.91
C ARG A 45 10.73 -4.53 -9.85
N ASN A 46 10.19 -4.29 -8.65
CA ASN A 46 8.96 -3.51 -8.46
C ASN A 46 9.11 -2.06 -8.92
N SER A 47 10.21 -1.39 -8.58
CA SER A 47 10.51 -0.04 -9.05
C SER A 47 10.68 0.00 -10.58
N ALA A 48 11.43 -0.95 -11.15
CA ALA A 48 11.59 -1.09 -12.60
C ALA A 48 10.26 -1.33 -13.31
N ARG A 49 9.38 -2.17 -12.74
CA ARG A 49 8.02 -2.41 -13.26
C ARG A 49 7.15 -1.16 -13.21
N SER A 50 7.24 -0.37 -12.14
CA SER A 50 6.54 0.92 -12.04
C SER A 50 7.00 1.90 -13.11
N MET A 51 8.31 1.98 -13.37
CA MET A 51 8.88 2.80 -14.45
C MET A 51 8.38 2.35 -15.83
N ALA A 52 8.41 1.04 -16.12
CA ALA A 52 7.89 0.49 -17.37
C ALA A 52 6.39 0.77 -17.54
N HIS A 53 5.59 0.63 -16.46
CA HIS A 53 4.16 0.95 -16.51
C HIS A 53 3.91 2.42 -16.86
N LYS A 54 4.65 3.36 -16.24
CA LYS A 54 4.54 4.79 -16.53
C LYS A 54 4.94 5.11 -17.97
N LEU A 55 6.01 4.49 -18.48
CA LEU A 55 6.41 4.62 -19.88
C LEU A 55 5.27 4.21 -20.82
N PHE A 56 4.70 3.01 -20.63
CA PHE A 56 3.63 2.53 -21.49
C PHE A 56 2.34 3.36 -21.37
N ALA A 57 1.98 3.79 -20.15
CA ALA A 57 0.84 4.68 -19.96
C ALA A 57 1.00 6.01 -20.69
N LEU A 58 2.22 6.57 -20.71
CA LEU A 58 2.54 7.79 -21.44
C LEU A 58 2.43 7.60 -22.96
N LEU A 59 2.92 6.47 -23.48
CA LEU A 59 2.81 6.14 -24.91
C LEU A 59 1.35 5.92 -25.33
N ASP A 60 0.57 5.20 -24.52
CA ASP A 60 -0.85 4.97 -24.76
C ASP A 60 -1.65 6.27 -24.70
N PHE A 61 -1.27 7.21 -23.82
CA PHE A 61 -1.84 8.55 -23.79
C PHE A 61 -1.49 9.34 -25.06
N GLY A 62 -0.21 9.44 -25.40
CA GLY A 62 0.26 10.20 -26.57
C GLY A 62 -0.32 9.72 -27.89
N ARG A 63 -0.55 8.40 -28.04
CA ARG A 63 -1.25 7.84 -29.21
C ARG A 63 -2.74 8.21 -29.23
N ARG A 64 -3.43 8.13 -28.10
CA ARG A 64 -4.86 8.48 -28.02
C ARG A 64 -5.14 9.97 -28.27
N THR A 65 -4.19 10.84 -27.94
CA THR A 65 -4.33 12.29 -28.10
C THR A 65 -3.68 12.83 -29.39
N GLY A 66 -3.10 11.98 -30.23
CA GLY A 66 -2.42 12.39 -31.46
C GLY A 66 -1.05 13.04 -31.26
N LEU A 67 -0.57 13.18 -30.01
CA LEU A 67 0.77 13.71 -29.69
C LEU A 67 1.93 12.82 -30.20
N MET A 68 1.60 11.61 -30.67
CA MET A 68 2.54 10.66 -31.27
C MET A 68 2.19 10.33 -32.72
N ALA A 69 1.53 11.24 -33.45
CA ALA A 69 1.12 11.00 -34.84
C ALA A 69 2.31 10.63 -35.75
N ASP A 70 3.46 11.26 -35.53
CA ASP A 70 4.67 11.03 -36.32
C ASP A 70 5.45 9.79 -35.89
N ALA A 71 5.15 9.20 -34.73
CA ALA A 71 5.88 8.05 -34.21
C ALA A 71 5.36 6.74 -34.83
N PRO A 72 6.24 5.88 -35.38
CA PRO A 72 5.82 4.62 -35.98
C PRO A 72 5.10 3.69 -35.00
N ILE A 73 4.11 2.94 -35.51
CA ILE A 73 3.35 1.96 -34.72
C ILE A 73 4.28 0.92 -34.08
N ALA A 74 5.40 0.58 -34.73
CA ALA A 74 6.40 -0.37 -34.24
C ALA A 74 7.06 0.04 -32.90
N PHE A 75 7.09 1.33 -32.56
CA PHE A 75 7.52 1.80 -31.24
C PHE A 75 6.37 1.66 -30.23
N ALA A 76 6.03 0.42 -29.88
CA ALA A 76 4.91 0.06 -29.02
C ALA A 76 5.24 -1.09 -28.05
N ARG A 77 4.38 -1.25 -27.04
CA ARG A 77 4.45 -2.38 -26.13
C ARG A 77 4.10 -3.69 -26.85
N HIS A 78 5.11 -4.49 -27.17
CA HIS A 78 4.89 -5.87 -27.61
C HIS A 78 4.69 -6.84 -26.44
N ARG A 79 3.55 -7.56 -26.41
CA ARG A 79 3.23 -8.58 -25.39
C ARG A 79 4.10 -9.85 -25.48
N ARG A 80 4.59 -10.19 -26.68
CA ARG A 80 5.33 -11.45 -26.94
C ARG A 80 6.86 -11.31 -26.94
N ARG A 81 7.39 -10.09 -26.92
CA ARG A 81 8.84 -9.83 -26.90
C ARG A 81 9.17 -9.04 -25.64
N ARG A 82 9.97 -9.63 -24.74
CA ARG A 82 10.91 -8.96 -23.84
C ARG A 82 10.49 -7.65 -23.12
N HIS A 83 9.21 -7.32 -22.95
CA HIS A 83 8.78 -6.10 -22.25
C HIS A 83 8.18 -6.36 -20.86
N SER A 84 8.21 -7.61 -20.38
CA SER A 84 7.93 -7.92 -18.98
C SER A 84 9.22 -7.74 -18.15
N ILE A 85 9.10 -7.13 -16.98
CA ILE A 85 10.21 -6.96 -16.02
C ILE A 85 10.36 -8.22 -15.12
N GLY A 86 9.69 -9.33 -15.47
CA GLY A 86 9.59 -10.53 -14.62
C GLY A 86 8.71 -10.32 -13.38
N HIS A 87 8.39 -11.40 -12.68
CA HIS A 87 7.88 -11.36 -11.30
C HIS A 87 9.02 -11.82 -10.41
N ASP A 88 9.24 -11.13 -9.29
CA ASP A 88 9.87 -11.79 -8.15
C ASP A 88 8.81 -12.69 -7.55
N ASP A 89 8.93 -13.99 -7.79
CA ASP A 89 8.48 -15.00 -6.82
C ASP A 89 9.48 -14.94 -5.65
N GLU A 90 9.64 -13.75 -5.03
CA GLU A 90 10.27 -13.69 -3.72
C GLU A 90 9.37 -14.53 -2.84
N ASP A 91 9.84 -15.75 -2.56
CA ASP A 91 9.16 -16.74 -1.76
C ASP A 91 8.44 -16.03 -0.61
N GLU A 92 7.13 -16.23 -0.49
CA GLU A 92 6.39 -15.81 0.69
C GLU A 92 7.00 -16.45 1.97
N SER A 93 7.84 -17.48 1.80
CA SER A 93 8.77 -18.04 2.77
C SER A 93 9.69 -16.97 3.35
N GLY A 94 9.31 -16.47 4.54
CA GLY A 94 10.07 -15.50 5.32
C GLY A 94 9.34 -14.19 5.60
N LYS A 95 8.15 -13.97 5.01
CA LYS A 95 7.31 -12.79 5.29
C LYS A 95 6.33 -12.99 6.45
N ALA A 96 6.01 -14.24 6.77
CA ALA A 96 5.15 -14.55 7.91
C ALA A 96 5.94 -14.47 9.24
N ILE A 97 5.31 -13.90 10.26
CA ILE A 97 5.84 -13.91 11.63
C ILE A 97 5.80 -15.35 12.14
N PRO A 98 6.90 -15.92 12.66
CA PRO A 98 6.90 -17.28 13.20
C PRO A 98 5.95 -17.42 14.40
N GLU A 99 5.28 -18.57 14.51
CA GLU A 99 4.32 -18.86 15.59
C GLU A 99 4.89 -18.63 17.00
N PRO A 100 6.15 -19.00 17.32
CA PRO A 100 6.72 -18.71 18.64
C PRO A 100 6.82 -17.22 18.96
N VAL A 101 7.01 -16.38 17.94
CA VAL A 101 7.06 -14.92 18.09
C VAL A 101 5.65 -14.38 18.33
N ILE A 102 4.64 -14.88 17.61
CA ILE A 102 3.23 -14.52 17.87
C ILE A 102 2.85 -14.90 19.30
N ALA A 103 3.18 -16.11 19.75
CA ALA A 103 2.93 -16.57 21.10
C ALA A 103 3.61 -15.68 22.16
N GLN A 104 4.84 -15.22 21.91
CA GLN A 104 5.54 -14.29 22.79
C GLN A 104 4.85 -12.92 22.83
N LEU A 105 4.43 -12.38 21.68
CA LEU A 105 3.71 -11.11 21.62
C LEU A 105 2.37 -11.21 22.37
N ASP A 106 1.68 -12.33 22.22
CA ASP A 106 0.39 -12.61 22.87
C ASP A 106 0.52 -12.74 24.39
N ALA A 107 1.60 -13.39 24.86
CA ALA A 107 1.92 -13.53 26.29
C ALA A 107 2.30 -12.21 26.98
N HIS A 108 2.60 -11.17 26.20
CA HIS A 108 3.03 -9.86 26.70
C HIS A 108 2.10 -8.72 26.27
N LEU A 109 0.85 -9.03 25.89
CA LEU A 109 -0.12 -8.05 25.39
C LEU A 109 -0.41 -6.91 26.37
N GLU A 110 -0.31 -7.18 27.67
CA GLU A 110 -0.47 -6.18 28.73
C GLU A 110 0.64 -5.13 28.73
N THR A 111 1.81 -5.43 28.17
CA THR A 111 2.95 -4.51 28.08
C THR A 111 2.93 -3.65 26.81
N PHE A 112 2.06 -3.96 25.85
CA PHE A 112 1.98 -3.22 24.59
C PHE A 112 1.68 -1.74 24.84
N GLY A 113 2.47 -0.88 24.22
CA GLY A 113 2.32 0.58 24.36
C GLY A 113 2.94 1.19 25.61
N ALA A 114 3.53 0.39 26.50
CA ALA A 114 4.22 0.92 27.68
C ALA A 114 5.37 1.86 27.27
N GLY A 115 5.35 3.09 27.80
CA GLY A 115 6.38 4.10 27.53
C GLY A 115 6.37 4.67 26.11
N ILE A 116 5.36 4.35 25.28
CA ILE A 116 5.22 4.92 23.93
C ILE A 116 4.38 6.20 24.02
N PRO A 117 4.95 7.39 23.74
CA PRO A 117 4.15 8.60 23.66
C PRO A 117 3.27 8.56 22.40
N TYR A 118 1.97 8.86 22.55
CA TYR A 118 1.07 8.96 21.41
C TYR A 118 0.14 10.17 21.53
N GLY A 119 0.57 11.29 20.92
CA GLY A 119 -0.16 12.54 20.94
C GLY A 119 -0.41 13.00 22.38
N ARG A 120 -1.68 13.22 22.73
CA ARG A 120 -2.12 13.61 24.08
C ARG A 120 -2.84 12.49 24.85
N LEU A 121 -2.71 11.25 24.41
CA LEU A 121 -3.25 10.12 25.15
C LEU A 121 -2.43 9.90 26.43
N THR A 122 -3.12 9.49 27.49
CA THR A 122 -2.49 8.94 28.69
C THR A 122 -1.89 7.57 28.39
N ASP A 123 -0.92 7.13 29.20
CA ASP A 123 -0.27 5.81 29.00
C ASP A 123 -1.29 4.67 28.91
N ASP A 124 -2.32 4.68 29.77
CA ASP A 124 -3.37 3.65 29.78
C ASP A 124 -4.19 3.65 28.48
N GLU A 125 -4.50 4.83 27.93
CA GLU A 125 -5.19 4.97 26.65
C GLU A 125 -4.31 4.50 25.49
N VAL A 126 -2.99 4.78 25.53
CA VAL A 126 -2.03 4.27 24.54
C VAL A 126 -1.96 2.75 24.57
N ARG A 127 -1.85 2.15 25.76
CA ARG A 127 -1.82 0.69 25.89
C ARG A 127 -3.09 0.07 25.31
N HIS A 128 -4.25 0.64 25.62
CA HIS A 128 -5.53 0.12 25.13
C HIS A 128 -5.64 0.21 23.61
N VAL A 129 -5.35 1.37 23.01
CA VAL A 129 -5.46 1.55 21.55
C VAL A 129 -4.51 0.64 20.79
N LEU A 130 -3.26 0.48 21.26
CA LEU A 130 -2.26 -0.35 20.60
C LEU A 130 -2.56 -1.85 20.74
N ARG A 131 -3.06 -2.28 21.92
CA ARG A 131 -3.52 -3.66 22.12
C ARG A 131 -4.69 -4.00 21.18
N THR A 132 -5.71 -3.15 21.11
CA THR A 132 -6.85 -3.38 20.22
C THR A 132 -6.44 -3.37 18.74
N ALA A 133 -5.55 -2.47 18.33
CA ALA A 133 -5.02 -2.44 16.97
C ALA A 133 -4.24 -3.71 16.63
N TYR A 134 -3.38 -4.20 17.54
CA TYR A 134 -2.63 -5.44 17.37
C TYR A 134 -3.55 -6.65 17.21
N VAL A 135 -4.52 -6.83 18.11
CA VAL A 135 -5.48 -7.94 18.06
C VAL A 135 -6.22 -7.96 16.73
N LEU A 136 -6.71 -6.80 16.26
CA LEU A 136 -7.39 -6.71 14.97
C LEU A 136 -6.45 -7.04 13.80
N LEU A 137 -5.21 -6.56 13.80
CA LEU A 137 -4.25 -6.85 12.73
C LEU A 137 -3.91 -8.34 12.67
N ARG A 138 -3.61 -8.94 13.84
CA ARG A 138 -3.25 -10.35 13.99
C ARG A 138 -4.40 -11.26 13.57
N ASP A 139 -5.59 -11.07 14.14
CA ASP A 139 -6.71 -12.01 13.98
C ASP A 139 -7.37 -11.94 12.61
N THR A 140 -7.34 -10.77 11.96
CA THR A 140 -8.07 -10.55 10.70
C THR A 140 -7.17 -10.60 9.46
N GLY A 141 -5.86 -10.45 9.64
CA GLY A 141 -4.88 -10.29 8.56
C GLY A 141 -5.21 -9.11 7.62
N ARG A 142 -6.03 -8.14 8.05
CA ARG A 142 -6.38 -6.97 7.24
C ARG A 142 -5.21 -6.01 7.18
N ARG A 143 -5.15 -5.19 6.13
CA ARG A 143 -4.08 -4.20 5.98
C ARG A 143 -4.18 -3.13 7.06
N PRO A 144 -3.06 -2.53 7.50
CA PRO A 144 -3.08 -1.40 8.43
C PRO A 144 -4.04 -0.30 8.02
N ARG A 145 -4.05 0.10 6.73
CA ARG A 145 -4.98 1.12 6.22
C ARG A 145 -6.46 0.73 6.35
N GLU A 146 -6.78 -0.56 6.24
CA GLU A 146 -8.15 -1.06 6.39
C GLU A 146 -8.57 -1.01 7.87
N ILE A 147 -7.69 -1.44 8.78
CA ILE A 147 -7.90 -1.35 10.24
C ILE A 147 -7.99 0.10 10.73
N CYS A 148 -7.06 0.98 10.35
CA CYS A 148 -7.08 2.40 10.76
C CYS A 148 -8.32 3.16 10.26
N SER A 149 -9.00 2.64 9.23
CA SER A 149 -10.22 3.25 8.68
C SER A 149 -11.52 2.71 9.27
N LEU A 150 -11.45 1.75 10.20
CA LEU A 150 -12.64 1.21 10.84
C LEU A 150 -13.44 2.33 11.51
N ARG A 151 -14.76 2.25 11.36
CA ARG A 151 -15.70 3.17 12.01
C ARG A 151 -15.93 2.75 13.46
N SER A 152 -16.31 3.67 14.33
CA SER A 152 -16.65 3.34 15.73
C SER A 152 -17.83 2.37 15.84
N ASN A 153 -18.68 2.26 14.82
CA ASN A 153 -19.76 1.28 14.71
C ASN A 153 -19.39 0.07 13.83
N CYS A 154 -18.11 -0.32 13.77
CA CYS A 154 -17.66 -1.42 12.92
C CYS A 154 -18.01 -2.82 13.44
N LEU A 155 -18.62 -2.96 14.62
CA LEU A 155 -18.94 -4.26 15.20
C LEU A 155 -20.45 -4.53 15.10
N GLU A 156 -20.82 -5.59 14.41
CA GLU A 156 -22.18 -6.15 14.37
C GLU A 156 -22.21 -7.46 15.17
N HIS A 157 -23.31 -7.72 15.87
CA HIS A 157 -23.57 -9.00 16.56
C HIS A 157 -24.91 -9.54 16.05
N SER A 158 -24.89 -10.73 15.45
CA SER A 158 -26.06 -11.35 14.85
C SER A 158 -26.00 -12.86 15.06
N GLY A 159 -27.09 -13.46 15.56
CA GLY A 159 -27.19 -14.91 15.70
C GLY A 159 -26.20 -15.56 16.68
N GLY A 160 -25.54 -14.78 17.56
CA GLY A 160 -24.50 -15.26 18.47
C GLY A 160 -23.07 -15.11 17.96
N ASP A 161 -22.92 -14.68 16.70
CA ASP A 161 -21.64 -14.43 16.05
C ASP A 161 -21.35 -12.93 15.97
N TYR A 162 -20.04 -12.59 15.96
CA TYR A 162 -19.56 -11.23 15.77
C TYR A 162 -19.05 -11.03 14.35
N GLU A 163 -19.41 -9.90 13.75
CA GLU A 163 -18.94 -9.49 12.43
C GLU A 163 -18.27 -8.12 12.51
N LEU A 164 -17.09 -8.03 11.89
CA LEU A 164 -16.38 -6.77 11.65
C LEU A 164 -16.80 -6.19 10.30
N ILE A 165 -17.31 -4.97 10.31
CA ILE A 165 -17.62 -4.17 9.12
C ILE A 165 -16.39 -3.37 8.72
N TRP A 166 -15.88 -3.61 7.50
CA TRP A 166 -14.66 -2.96 7.00
C TRP A 166 -14.73 -2.64 5.51
N ASP A 167 -13.84 -1.76 5.07
CA ASP A 167 -13.73 -1.33 3.68
C ASP A 167 -12.51 -1.92 2.99
N ASN A 168 -12.72 -2.63 1.88
CA ASN A 168 -11.66 -3.16 1.03
C ASN A 168 -11.27 -2.12 -0.03
N TYR A 169 -10.34 -1.25 0.32
CA TYR A 169 -9.90 -0.17 -0.57
C TYR A 169 -9.16 -0.68 -1.82
N LYS A 170 -8.40 -1.77 -1.72
CA LYS A 170 -7.67 -2.30 -2.88
C LYS A 170 -8.60 -2.74 -4.01
N SER A 171 -9.78 -3.27 -3.67
CA SER A 171 -10.79 -3.69 -4.64
C SER A 171 -11.98 -2.72 -4.80
N LYS A 172 -11.95 -1.58 -4.09
CA LYS A 172 -13.06 -0.60 -4.05
C LYS A 172 -14.40 -1.21 -3.62
N ARG A 173 -14.36 -2.13 -2.65
CA ARG A 173 -15.57 -2.78 -2.09
C ARG A 173 -15.75 -2.36 -0.65
N HIS A 174 -16.78 -1.56 -0.38
CA HIS A 174 -17.06 -0.99 0.94
C HIS A 174 -18.05 -1.85 1.73
N ARG A 175 -18.08 -1.66 3.05
CA ARG A 175 -19.01 -2.30 4.00
C ARG A 175 -19.05 -3.83 3.91
N ARG A 176 -17.87 -4.45 3.84
CA ARG A 176 -17.71 -5.91 3.89
C ARG A 176 -17.88 -6.38 5.33
N ARG A 177 -18.47 -7.56 5.49
CA ARG A 177 -18.56 -8.27 6.77
C ARG A 177 -17.48 -9.33 6.82
N LEU A 178 -16.86 -9.46 7.98
CA LEU A 178 -15.88 -10.47 8.30
C LEU A 178 -16.26 -11.09 9.65
N PRO A 179 -16.64 -12.36 9.71
CA PRO A 179 -16.80 -13.05 10.99
C PRO A 179 -15.50 -12.98 11.79
N ILE A 180 -15.60 -12.64 13.07
CA ILE A 180 -14.48 -12.57 14.02
C ILE A 180 -14.81 -13.36 15.28
N THR A 181 -13.79 -13.72 16.05
CA THR A 181 -14.02 -14.43 17.32
C THR A 181 -14.60 -13.50 18.38
N ARG A 182 -15.13 -14.10 19.45
CA ARG A 182 -15.61 -13.35 20.61
C ARG A 182 -14.50 -12.55 21.26
N GLU A 183 -13.29 -13.09 21.32
CA GLU A 183 -12.12 -12.46 21.92
C GLU A 183 -11.69 -11.23 21.12
N THR A 184 -11.66 -11.32 19.77
CA THR A 184 -11.40 -10.17 18.90
C THR A 184 -12.47 -9.09 19.08
N ALA A 185 -13.75 -9.49 19.15
CA ALA A 185 -14.85 -8.56 19.36
C ALA A 185 -14.77 -7.86 20.73
N GLN A 186 -14.42 -8.61 21.77
CA GLN A 186 -14.24 -8.10 23.13
C GLN A 186 -13.16 -7.02 23.18
N ALA A 187 -12.03 -7.20 22.50
CA ALA A 187 -10.97 -6.18 22.45
C ALA A 187 -11.46 -4.85 21.83
N VAL A 188 -12.41 -4.90 20.89
CA VAL A 188 -13.06 -3.71 20.32
C VAL A 188 -14.06 -3.12 21.32
N GLN A 189 -14.89 -3.97 21.94
CA GLN A 189 -15.90 -3.54 22.92
C GLN A 189 -15.29 -2.88 24.15
N GLU A 190 -14.14 -3.35 24.63
CA GLU A 190 -13.41 -2.76 25.75
C GLU A 190 -12.82 -1.39 25.38
N TRP A 191 -12.37 -1.23 24.13
CA TRP A 191 -11.80 0.01 23.63
C TRP A 191 -12.85 1.12 23.41
N LEU A 192 -14.04 0.78 22.93
CA LEU A 192 -15.07 1.74 22.55
C LEU A 192 -15.45 2.76 23.66
N PRO A 193 -15.62 2.37 24.94
CA PRO A 193 -15.85 3.31 26.04
C PRO A 193 -14.70 4.27 26.32
N VAL A 194 -13.45 3.83 26.13
CA VAL A 194 -12.27 4.71 26.29
C VAL A 194 -12.21 5.67 25.11
N ARG A 195 -12.33 5.13 23.90
CA ARG A 195 -12.38 5.87 22.64
C ARG A 195 -13.43 6.99 22.65
N SER A 196 -14.62 6.75 23.20
CA SER A 196 -15.71 7.74 23.20
C SER A 196 -15.45 8.94 24.11
N ARG A 197 -14.54 8.80 25.08
CA ARG A 197 -14.14 9.88 26.02
C ARG A 197 -12.97 10.70 25.50
N LEU A 198 -12.25 10.20 24.50
CA LEU A 198 -11.17 10.94 23.89
C LEU A 198 -11.72 12.18 23.21
N ARG A 199 -11.14 13.34 23.53
CA ARG A 199 -11.27 14.49 22.62
C ARG A 199 -10.64 14.06 21.30
N THR A 200 -11.22 14.38 20.16
CA THR A 200 -10.68 14.04 18.83
C THR A 200 -11.06 15.14 17.84
N PRO A 201 -10.28 15.38 16.78
CA PRO A 201 -10.70 16.24 15.68
C PRO A 201 -11.99 15.70 15.03
N SER A 202 -12.88 16.59 14.59
CA SER A 202 -14.17 16.22 13.95
C SER A 202 -14.01 15.26 12.78
N VAL A 203 -12.94 15.43 11.98
CA VAL A 203 -12.62 14.57 10.83
C VAL A 203 -12.38 13.09 11.21
N SER A 204 -11.93 12.83 12.44
CA SER A 204 -11.62 11.48 12.92
C SER A 204 -12.59 10.97 13.98
N GLU A 205 -13.58 11.77 14.39
CA GLU A 205 -14.62 11.43 15.36
C GLU A 205 -15.50 10.24 14.95
N GLY A 206 -15.57 9.89 13.66
CA GLY A 206 -16.28 8.70 13.20
C GLY A 206 -15.49 7.39 13.29
N HIS A 207 -14.20 7.43 13.63
CA HIS A 207 -13.29 6.29 13.47
C HIS A 207 -13.02 5.58 14.80
N LEU A 208 -12.82 4.26 14.73
CA LEU A 208 -12.39 3.42 15.85
C LEU A 208 -11.01 3.85 16.37
N PHE A 209 -10.12 4.25 15.45
CA PHE A 209 -8.78 4.74 15.73
C PHE A 209 -8.66 6.20 15.26
N PRO A 210 -9.05 7.17 16.11
CA PRO A 210 -9.03 8.57 15.72
C PRO A 210 -7.59 9.13 15.66
N THR A 211 -7.41 10.20 14.89
CA THR A 211 -6.19 11.00 14.94
C THR A 211 -6.14 11.77 16.26
N ILE A 212 -5.04 11.64 17.01
CA ILE A 212 -4.91 12.28 18.34
C ILE A 212 -4.16 13.61 18.27
N THR A 213 -3.25 13.76 17.30
CA THR A 213 -2.53 15.01 17.06
C THR A 213 -3.49 16.00 16.39
N GLY A 214 -3.95 16.98 17.16
CA GLY A 214 -4.62 18.16 16.62
C GLY A 214 -3.56 19.08 16.03
N ASP A 215 -3.53 19.17 14.70
CA ASP A 215 -3.42 20.42 13.93
C ASP A 215 -3.30 20.01 12.46
N HIS A 216 -4.44 19.74 11.84
CA HIS A 216 -4.53 20.05 10.41
C HIS A 216 -4.57 21.57 10.33
N ILE A 217 -3.40 22.17 10.15
CA ILE A 217 -3.29 23.38 9.35
C ILE A 217 -3.73 22.93 7.95
N ASP A 218 -4.96 23.27 7.57
CA ASP A 218 -5.47 23.19 6.21
C ASP A 218 -5.75 24.63 5.77
N PRO A 219 -5.60 24.90 4.47
CA PRO A 219 -4.44 25.48 3.79
C PRO A 219 -4.20 26.98 4.05
#